data_AF-A0AAF0E895-F1
#
_entry.id   AF-A0AAF0E895-F1
#
_cell.length_a   1.000
_cell.length_b   1.000
_cell.length_c   1.000
_cell.angle_alpha   90.00
_cell.angle_beta   90.00
_cell.angle_gamma   90.00
#
_symmetry.space_group_name_H-M   'P 1'
#
loop_
_entity.id
_entity.type
_entity.pdbx_description
1 polymer ?
#
loop_
_entity_poly.entity_id
_entity_poly.type
_entity_poly.pdbx_seq_one_letter_code
_entity_poly.pdbx_strand_id
1 'polypeptide(L)'
;MAADDAATLLDVQQEVCALTHVRPVNQKLLAPVASQRIAQALRSGAAGTTTIRDLGLRGSLRMTVVGAVDAEVEQIQHNDAQARRLHEPRRLHPSMLKDAKPRNTSEVLPPVFGRCEAHPSTPRSSSVHEQVVRYLEQLASDPAIVHVCRAHGYQVGVLTELLPHENPELLGLNENKGQRILLRVRTDGADGMRDYKTTRRVLVHELAHNEISDHPPEFKILNSQLNREVDAYEEARTRGAHVLSSQPMYDPGDVDEEREERRIR
;
A
#
# COMPACT_ATOMS: atom_id res chain seq x y z
N MET A 1 4.58 41.78 32.38
CA MET A 1 4.84 41.50 33.80
C MET A 1 6.31 41.71 34.09
N ALA A 2 6.64 42.46 35.14
CA ALA A 2 8.02 42.54 35.62
C ALA A 2 8.37 41.15 36.19
N ALA A 3 9.34 40.46 35.59
CA ALA A 3 9.78 39.17 36.08
C ALA A 3 10.47 39.38 37.43
N ASP A 4 9.92 38.78 38.48
CA ASP A 4 10.56 38.69 39.78
C ASP A 4 11.87 37.89 39.60
N ASP A 5 13.00 38.41 40.08
CA ASP A 5 14.35 37.91 39.74
C ASP A 5 14.60 36.47 40.25
N ALA A 6 13.70 35.93 41.08
CA ALA A 6 13.72 34.59 41.63
C ALA A 6 12.78 33.59 40.91
N ALA A 7 11.97 34.03 39.94
CA ALA A 7 11.03 33.15 39.26
C ALA A 7 11.76 32.11 38.39
N THR A 8 11.30 30.86 38.47
CA THR A 8 11.87 29.72 37.76
C THR A 8 11.16 29.50 36.42
N LEU A 9 11.80 28.73 35.54
CA LEU A 9 11.16 28.32 34.29
C LEU A 9 9.87 27.51 34.53
N LEU A 10 9.81 26.73 35.61
CA LEU A 10 8.62 25.99 36.00
C LEU A 10 7.46 26.92 36.37
N ASP A 11 7.72 28.02 37.08
CA ASP A 11 6.69 29.00 37.43
C ASP A 11 6.09 29.63 36.17
N VAL A 12 6.93 29.94 35.17
CA VAL A 12 6.48 30.42 33.86
C VAL A 12 5.63 29.37 33.15
N GLN A 13 6.01 28.09 33.19
CA GLN A 13 5.21 27.02 32.60
C GLN A 13 3.85 26.85 33.29
N GLN A 14 3.80 27.02 34.62
CA GLN A 14 2.56 26.97 35.39
C GLN A 14 1.64 28.14 35.04
N GLU A 15 2.18 29.34 34.90
CA GLU A 15 1.41 30.51 34.50
C GLU A 15 0.88 30.39 33.06
N VAL A 16 1.73 29.91 32.15
CA VAL A 16 1.31 29.59 30.78
C VAL A 16 0.21 28.52 30.78
N CYS A 17 0.30 27.52 31.65
CA CYS A 17 -0.74 26.50 31.81
C CYS A 17 -2.06 27.10 32.30
N ALA A 18 -2.01 28.05 33.23
CA ALA A 18 -3.21 28.73 33.73
C ALA A 18 -3.91 29.56 32.63
N LEU A 19 -3.15 30.16 31.72
CA LEU A 19 -3.69 31.00 30.64
C LEU A 19 -4.10 30.23 29.38
N THR A 20 -3.39 29.15 29.04
CA THR A 20 -3.55 28.44 27.76
C THR A 20 -4.12 27.03 27.91
N HIS A 21 -4.24 26.52 29.14
CA HIS A 21 -4.64 25.15 29.45
C HIS A 21 -3.73 24.06 28.85
N VAL A 22 -2.55 24.43 28.33
CA VAL A 22 -1.53 23.50 27.87
C VAL A 22 -0.66 23.13 29.07
N ARG A 23 -0.59 21.85 29.47
CA ARG A 23 0.26 21.43 30.59
C ARG A 23 1.76 21.65 30.33
N PRO A 24 2.58 21.89 31.36
CA PRO A 24 4.03 22.08 31.22
C PRO A 24 4.74 21.02 30.36
N VAL A 25 4.30 19.76 30.45
CA VAL A 25 4.85 18.64 29.65
C VAL A 25 4.59 18.77 28.15
N ASN A 26 3.50 19.42 27.76
CA ASN A 26 3.09 19.62 26.37
C ASN A 26 3.50 21.00 25.82
N GLN A 27 4.18 21.82 26.62
CA GLN A 27 4.55 23.18 26.24
C GLN A 27 5.91 23.22 25.55
N LYS A 28 5.93 23.79 24.35
CA LYS A 28 7.14 24.26 23.68
C LYS A 28 7.16 25.78 23.70
N LEU A 29 8.00 26.33 24.55
CA LEU A 29 8.17 27.78 24.72
C LEU A 29 9.24 28.31 23.75
N LEU A 30 8.87 29.27 22.92
CA LEU A 30 9.74 29.91 21.94
C LEU A 30 9.94 31.39 22.29
N ALA A 31 11.20 31.77 22.50
CA ALA A 31 11.62 33.14 22.78
C ALA A 31 12.78 33.54 21.83
N PRO A 32 12.77 34.74 21.22
CA PRO A 32 13.72 35.13 20.17
C PRO A 32 15.20 34.94 20.52
N VAL A 33 15.58 35.16 21.78
CA VAL A 33 16.99 35.14 22.24
C VAL A 33 17.31 34.00 23.22
N ALA A 34 16.32 33.18 23.57
CA ALA A 34 16.46 32.18 24.62
C ALA A 34 15.86 30.81 24.29
N SER A 35 15.25 30.61 23.11
CA SER A 35 14.60 29.34 22.72
C SER A 35 15.49 28.11 22.93
N GLN A 36 16.78 28.18 22.54
CA GLN A 36 17.70 27.05 22.68
C GLN A 36 18.01 26.73 24.15
N ARG A 37 18.21 27.75 24.98
CA ARG A 37 18.51 27.62 26.42
C ARG A 37 17.30 27.11 27.19
N ILE A 38 16.12 27.63 26.88
CA ILE A 38 14.84 27.14 27.41
C ILE A 38 14.67 25.67 27.05
N ALA A 39 14.82 25.31 25.78
CA ALA A 39 14.67 23.92 25.36
C ALA A 39 15.71 22.98 26.00
N GLN A 40 16.93 23.46 26.25
CA GLN A 40 17.96 22.70 26.96
C GLN A 40 17.58 22.46 28.43
N ALA A 41 17.16 23.49 29.15
CA ALA A 41 16.72 23.39 30.55
C ALA A 41 15.50 22.45 30.71
N LEU A 42 14.56 22.50 29.77
CA LEU A 42 13.41 21.58 29.75
C LEU A 42 13.84 20.13 29.50
N ARG A 43 14.74 19.89 28.54
CA ARG A 43 15.24 18.53 28.25
C ARG A 43 16.08 17.93 29.38
N SER A 44 16.84 18.76 30.10
CA SER A 44 17.67 18.32 31.22
C SER A 44 16.92 18.19 32.55
N GLY A 45 15.60 18.45 32.56
CA GLY A 45 14.80 18.43 33.79
C GLY A 45 15.14 19.56 34.78
N ALA A 46 15.87 20.59 34.34
CA ALA A 46 16.33 21.68 35.20
C ALA A 46 15.31 22.83 35.32
N ALA A 47 14.06 22.62 34.87
CA ALA A 47 13.04 23.66 34.82
C ALA A 47 12.70 24.27 36.19
N GLY A 48 12.74 23.46 37.26
CA GLY A 48 12.47 23.91 38.63
C GLY A 48 13.66 24.60 39.32
N THR A 49 14.85 24.57 38.73
CA THR A 49 16.06 25.18 39.30
C THR A 49 16.63 26.30 38.45
N THR A 50 16.29 26.34 37.16
CA THR A 50 16.76 27.36 36.23
C THR A 50 15.90 28.61 36.38
N THR A 51 16.51 29.74 36.74
CA THR A 51 15.81 31.02 36.86
C THR A 51 15.62 31.69 35.51
N ILE A 52 14.65 32.59 35.41
CA ILE A 52 14.44 33.44 34.23
C ILE A 52 15.71 34.25 33.88
N ARG A 53 16.50 34.64 34.90
CA ARG A 53 17.77 35.36 34.75
C ARG A 53 18.85 34.50 34.09
N ASP A 54 18.97 33.22 34.47
CA ASP A 54 19.94 32.29 33.89
C ASP A 54 19.65 32.02 32.41
N LEU A 55 18.37 32.08 32.04
CA LEU A 55 17.89 32.02 30.66
C LEU A 55 18.13 33.32 29.88
N GLY A 56 18.67 34.36 30.52
CA GLY A 56 18.93 35.67 29.92
C GLY A 56 17.68 36.37 29.40
N LEU A 57 16.51 36.02 29.94
CA LEU A 57 15.26 36.68 29.66
C LEU A 57 15.21 37.96 30.50
N ARG A 58 15.35 39.12 29.85
CA ARG A 58 15.33 40.43 30.52
C ARG A 58 14.26 41.32 29.92
N GLY A 59 13.48 42.00 30.76
CA GLY A 59 12.44 42.93 30.36
C GLY A 59 11.21 42.26 29.73
N SER A 60 10.38 43.05 29.04
CA SER A 60 9.18 42.57 28.35
C SER A 60 9.54 41.87 27.04
N LEU A 61 9.55 40.54 27.05
CA LEU A 61 9.79 39.70 25.88
C LEU A 61 8.48 39.05 25.41
N ARG A 62 8.30 38.94 24.09
CA ARG A 62 7.19 38.18 23.50
C ARG A 62 7.58 36.71 23.39
N MET A 63 6.84 35.84 24.06
CA MET A 63 7.00 34.39 23.97
C MET A 63 5.84 33.77 23.19
N THR A 64 6.14 32.78 22.35
CA THR A 64 5.14 31.96 21.67
C THR A 64 5.09 30.60 22.34
N VAL A 65 3.89 30.16 22.69
CA VAL A 65 3.63 28.84 23.27
C VAL A 65 3.06 27.96 22.16
N VAL A 66 3.67 26.80 21.95
CA VAL A 66 3.16 25.75 21.06
C VAL A 66 2.91 24.52 21.88
N GLY A 67 1.69 24.01 21.89
CA GLY A 67 1.32 22.80 22.59
C GLY A 67 -0.16 22.51 22.43
N ALA A 68 -0.55 21.25 22.67
CA ALA A 68 -1.93 20.82 22.63
C ALA A 68 -2.51 20.81 24.05
N VAL A 69 -3.79 21.15 24.16
CA VAL A 69 -4.53 21.02 25.43
C VAL A 69 -4.87 19.55 25.69
N ASP A 70 -5.05 19.17 26.96
CA ASP A 70 -5.27 17.76 27.31
C ASP A 70 -6.53 17.18 26.67
N ALA A 71 -7.61 17.97 26.57
CA ALA A 71 -8.84 17.53 25.92
C ALA A 71 -8.64 17.19 24.43
N GLU A 72 -7.80 17.94 23.71
CA GLU A 72 -7.46 17.65 22.31
C GLU A 72 -6.62 16.38 22.20
N VAL A 73 -5.65 16.21 23.10
CA VAL A 73 -4.80 15.01 23.15
C VAL A 73 -5.65 13.76 23.44
N GLU A 74 -6.55 13.84 24.41
CA GLU A 74 -7.48 12.75 24.75
C GLU A 74 -8.41 12.42 23.59
N GLN A 75 -8.95 13.44 22.90
CA GLN A 75 -9.81 13.22 21.74
C GLN A 75 -9.08 12.53 20.59
N ILE A 76 -7.84 12.96 20.29
CA ILE A 76 -7.01 12.32 19.26
C ILE A 76 -6.69 10.87 19.64
N GLN A 77 -6.31 10.62 20.89
CA GLN A 77 -6.04 9.28 21.39
C GLN A 77 -7.28 8.39 21.35
N HIS A 78 -8.45 8.94 21.65
CA HIS A 78 -9.72 8.23 21.54
C HIS A 78 -10.03 7.84 20.09
N ASN A 79 -9.89 8.78 19.16
CA ASN A 79 -10.11 8.54 17.73
C ASN A 79 -9.13 7.49 17.18
N ASP A 80 -7.85 7.58 17.53
CA ASP A 80 -6.83 6.60 17.14
C ASP A 80 -7.14 5.21 17.72
N ALA A 81 -7.56 5.13 18.99
CA ALA A 81 -7.94 3.88 19.61
C ALA A 81 -9.17 3.26 18.95
N GLN A 82 -10.17 4.06 18.58
CA GLN A 82 -11.33 3.59 17.81
C GLN A 82 -10.94 3.09 16.42
N ALA A 83 -10.13 3.84 15.68
CA ALA A 83 -9.64 3.44 14.37
C ALA A 83 -8.85 2.12 14.45
N ARG A 84 -7.97 1.98 15.45
CA ARG A 84 -7.22 0.74 15.69
C ARG A 84 -8.13 -0.44 15.98
N ARG A 85 -9.21 -0.27 16.77
CA ARG A 85 -10.19 -1.34 17.03
C ARG A 85 -10.95 -1.76 15.77
N LEU A 86 -11.29 -0.80 14.90
CA LEU A 86 -11.97 -1.10 13.63
C LEU A 86 -11.06 -1.81 12.63
N HIS A 87 -9.78 -1.45 12.62
CA HIS A 87 -8.76 -2.01 11.73
C HIS A 87 -7.98 -3.18 12.34
N GLU A 88 -8.31 -3.59 13.57
CA GLU A 88 -7.66 -4.74 14.19
C GLU A 88 -8.01 -6.00 13.40
N PRO A 89 -7.02 -6.82 13.01
CA PRO A 89 -7.29 -8.09 12.34
C PRO A 89 -8.23 -8.90 13.21
N ARG A 90 -9.40 -9.27 12.66
CA ARG A 90 -10.40 -10.07 13.39
C ARG A 90 -9.72 -11.35 13.87
N ARG A 91 -9.50 -11.45 15.18
CA ARG A 91 -9.06 -12.68 15.83
C ARG A 91 -10.24 -13.64 15.87
N LEU A 92 -10.42 -14.38 14.78
CA LEU A 92 -11.41 -15.45 14.71
C LEU A 92 -11.01 -16.53 15.71
N HIS A 93 -11.93 -16.85 16.63
CA HIS A 93 -11.68 -17.89 17.62
C HIS A 93 -11.50 -19.25 16.91
N PRO A 94 -10.58 -20.13 17.34
CA PRO A 94 -10.32 -21.41 16.67
C PRO A 94 -11.57 -22.29 16.50
N SER A 95 -12.55 -22.19 17.40
CA SER A 95 -13.83 -22.90 17.25
C SER A 95 -14.67 -22.44 16.06
N MET A 96 -14.48 -21.21 15.57
CA MET A 96 -15.12 -20.71 14.34
C MET A 96 -14.44 -21.21 13.07
N LEU A 97 -13.23 -21.75 13.18
CA LEU A 97 -12.48 -22.37 12.08
C LEU A 97 -12.62 -23.90 12.04
N LYS A 98 -13.16 -24.54 13.10
CA LYS A 98 -13.27 -26.00 13.19
C LYS A 98 -14.07 -26.64 12.05
N ASP A 99 -15.07 -25.92 11.52
CA ASP A 99 -15.90 -26.36 10.39
C ASP A 99 -15.68 -25.54 9.11
N ALA A 100 -14.69 -24.65 9.11
CA ALA A 100 -14.34 -23.86 7.94
C ALA A 100 -13.64 -24.76 6.92
N LYS A 101 -14.43 -25.43 6.09
CA LYS A 101 -13.91 -26.14 4.93
C LYS A 101 -13.22 -25.09 4.04
N PRO A 102 -11.94 -25.30 3.65
CA PRO A 102 -11.32 -24.45 2.64
C PRO A 102 -12.25 -24.48 1.43
N ARG A 103 -12.76 -23.30 1.06
CA ARG A 103 -13.62 -23.20 -0.12
C ARG A 103 -12.77 -23.69 -1.28
N ASN A 104 -13.20 -24.82 -1.84
CA ASN A 104 -12.54 -25.41 -2.98
C ASN A 104 -12.69 -24.40 -4.13
N THR A 105 -11.69 -23.55 -4.35
CA THR A 105 -11.64 -22.61 -5.49
C THR A 105 -11.31 -23.32 -6.80
N SER A 106 -11.37 -24.65 -6.80
CA SER A 106 -11.17 -25.54 -7.94
C SER A 106 -12.26 -25.47 -8.99
N GLU A 107 -13.23 -24.55 -8.89
CA GLU A 107 -13.99 -24.17 -10.07
C GLU A 107 -13.00 -23.54 -11.06
N VAL A 108 -12.67 -24.31 -12.10
CA VAL A 108 -11.87 -23.84 -13.23
C VAL A 108 -12.70 -22.75 -13.90
N LEU A 109 -12.50 -21.51 -13.44
CA LEU A 109 -13.12 -20.34 -14.04
C LEU A 109 -12.75 -20.32 -15.53
N PRO A 110 -13.70 -19.97 -16.41
CA PRO A 110 -13.42 -19.87 -17.83
C PRO A 110 -12.24 -18.92 -18.06
N PRO A 111 -11.42 -19.18 -19.08
CA PRO A 111 -10.29 -18.33 -19.40
C PRO A 111 -10.80 -16.94 -19.78
N VAL A 112 -10.10 -15.91 -19.28
CA VAL A 112 -10.41 -14.49 -19.57
C VAL A 112 -10.12 -14.17 -21.04
N PHE A 113 -9.04 -14.74 -21.57
CA PHE A 113 -8.61 -14.60 -22.95
C PHE A 113 -8.94 -15.89 -23.69
N GLY A 114 -9.56 -15.79 -24.86
CA GLY A 114 -9.88 -16.92 -25.73
C GLY A 114 -8.63 -17.44 -26.43
N ARG A 115 -8.40 -16.99 -27.67
CA ARG A 115 -7.26 -17.45 -28.49
C ARG A 115 -6.14 -16.42 -28.54
N CYS A 116 -4.89 -16.89 -28.51
CA CYS A 116 -3.71 -16.09 -28.80
C CYS A 116 -3.17 -16.46 -30.18
N GLU A 117 -3.10 -15.50 -31.09
CA GLU A 117 -2.75 -15.77 -32.49
C GLU A 117 -1.73 -14.74 -32.99
N ALA A 118 -0.71 -15.17 -33.73
CA ALA A 118 0.14 -14.22 -34.45
C ALA A 118 -0.62 -13.64 -35.65
N HIS A 119 -0.12 -12.52 -36.19
CA HIS A 119 -0.75 -11.89 -37.34
C HIS A 119 -0.84 -12.87 -38.53
N PRO A 120 -1.96 -12.91 -39.31
CA PRO A 120 -2.15 -13.86 -40.41
C PRO A 120 -1.05 -13.86 -41.48
N SER A 121 -0.38 -12.73 -41.68
CA SER A 121 0.75 -12.63 -42.62
C SER A 121 2.05 -13.26 -42.11
N THR A 122 2.15 -13.56 -40.80
CA THR A 122 3.30 -14.23 -40.20
C THR A 122 3.14 -15.76 -40.41
N PRO A 123 3.97 -16.41 -41.25
CA PRO A 123 3.79 -17.83 -41.58
C PRO A 123 3.92 -18.72 -40.35
N ARG A 124 3.02 -19.71 -40.21
CA ARG A 124 3.00 -20.65 -39.07
C ARG A 124 4.29 -21.46 -38.91
N SER A 125 5.05 -21.65 -39.99
CA SER A 125 6.33 -22.35 -40.00
C SER A 125 7.51 -21.48 -39.55
N SER A 126 7.31 -20.17 -39.35
CA SER A 126 8.35 -19.25 -38.93
C SER A 126 8.59 -19.31 -37.43
N SER A 127 9.85 -19.24 -37.00
CA SER A 127 10.20 -19.11 -35.57
C SER A 127 9.62 -17.82 -34.95
N VAL A 128 9.37 -16.79 -35.75
CA VAL A 128 8.74 -15.54 -35.29
C VAL A 128 7.28 -15.77 -34.89
N HIS A 129 6.57 -16.64 -35.61
CA HIS A 129 5.18 -16.98 -35.30
C HIS A 129 5.06 -17.55 -33.89
N GLU A 130 5.89 -18.55 -33.57
CA GLU A 130 5.92 -19.19 -32.25
C GLU A 130 6.31 -18.20 -31.15
N GLN A 131 7.30 -17.33 -31.40
CA GLN A 131 7.71 -16.30 -30.44
C GLN A 131 6.59 -15.31 -30.12
N VAL A 132 5.86 -14.86 -31.14
CA VAL A 132 4.71 -13.95 -30.98
C VAL A 132 3.59 -14.62 -30.19
N VAL A 133 3.19 -15.84 -30.57
CA VAL A 133 2.12 -16.58 -29.87
C VAL A 133 2.49 -16.78 -28.40
N ARG A 134 3.72 -17.25 -28.11
CA ARG A 134 4.20 -17.44 -26.73
C ARG A 134 4.19 -16.15 -25.93
N TYR A 135 4.56 -15.02 -26.53
CA TYR A 135 4.55 -13.72 -25.87
C TYR A 135 3.12 -13.26 -25.53
N LEU A 136 2.18 -13.46 -26.46
CA LEU A 136 0.76 -13.15 -26.24
C LEU A 136 0.14 -14.08 -25.19
N GLU A 137 0.47 -15.36 -25.21
CA GLU A 137 0.06 -16.33 -24.17
C GLU A 137 0.61 -15.95 -22.80
N GLN A 138 1.85 -15.46 -22.73
CA GLN A 138 2.44 -14.95 -21.49
C GLN A 138 1.65 -13.75 -20.94
N LEU A 139 1.24 -12.81 -21.79
CA LEU A 139 0.37 -11.70 -21.38
C LEU A 139 -1.03 -12.17 -20.95
N ALA A 140 -1.63 -13.09 -21.70
CA ALA A 140 -2.96 -13.63 -21.42
C ALA A 140 -3.03 -14.45 -20.13
N SER A 141 -1.90 -15.07 -19.74
CA SER A 141 -1.74 -15.84 -18.52
C SER A 141 -1.12 -15.05 -17.35
N ASP A 142 -0.82 -13.75 -17.54
CA ASP A 142 -0.29 -12.88 -16.50
C ASP A 142 -1.29 -12.81 -15.33
N PRO A 143 -0.92 -13.27 -14.11
CA PRO A 143 -1.86 -13.34 -13.00
C PRO A 143 -2.44 -11.98 -12.58
N ALA A 144 -1.68 -10.88 -12.77
CA ALA A 144 -2.17 -9.55 -12.45
C ALA A 144 -3.20 -9.08 -13.48
N ILE A 145 -2.97 -9.35 -14.76
CA ILE A 145 -3.93 -9.04 -15.84
C ILE A 145 -5.20 -9.88 -15.70
N VAL A 146 -5.06 -11.17 -15.45
CA VAL A 146 -6.20 -12.07 -15.21
C VAL A 146 -7.00 -11.61 -13.99
N HIS A 147 -6.34 -11.15 -12.93
CA HIS A 147 -7.00 -10.59 -11.76
C HIS A 147 -7.84 -9.36 -12.11
N VAL A 148 -7.25 -8.37 -12.80
CA VAL A 148 -7.96 -7.15 -13.24
C VAL A 148 -9.14 -7.48 -14.13
N CYS A 149 -8.96 -8.32 -15.16
CA CYS A 149 -10.06 -8.68 -16.03
C CYS A 149 -11.21 -9.38 -15.28
N ARG A 150 -10.90 -10.23 -14.30
CA ARG A 150 -11.94 -10.85 -13.46
C ARG A 150 -12.64 -9.86 -12.55
N ALA A 151 -11.91 -8.90 -11.98
CA ALA A 151 -12.48 -7.86 -11.12
C ALA A 151 -13.47 -6.95 -11.86
N HIS A 152 -13.17 -6.65 -13.12
CA HIS A 152 -14.00 -5.78 -13.98
C HIS A 152 -14.93 -6.54 -14.95
N GLY A 153 -14.91 -7.88 -14.92
CA GLY A 153 -15.74 -8.70 -15.81
C GLY A 153 -15.33 -8.65 -17.29
N TYR A 154 -14.10 -8.25 -17.60
CA TYR A 154 -13.59 -8.19 -18.97
C TYR A 154 -13.34 -9.58 -19.54
N GLN A 155 -13.69 -9.75 -20.81
CA GLN A 155 -13.40 -10.94 -21.59
C GLN A 155 -12.80 -10.52 -22.93
N VAL A 156 -11.78 -11.25 -23.37
CA VAL A 156 -11.10 -10.98 -24.65
C VAL A 156 -11.21 -12.21 -25.54
N GLY A 157 -11.90 -12.08 -26.68
CA GLY A 157 -12.11 -13.22 -27.58
C GLY A 157 -10.82 -13.70 -28.25
N VAL A 158 -10.08 -12.77 -28.86
CA VAL A 158 -8.78 -13.04 -29.49
C VAL A 158 -7.78 -11.96 -29.10
N LEU A 159 -6.60 -12.39 -28.66
CA LEU A 159 -5.44 -11.53 -28.47
C LEU A 159 -4.47 -11.80 -29.62
N THR A 160 -4.22 -10.80 -30.47
CA THR A 160 -3.39 -10.96 -31.68
C THR A 160 -2.34 -9.88 -31.81
N GLU A 161 -1.39 -10.10 -32.71
CA GLU A 161 -0.38 -9.11 -33.07
C GLU A 161 -0.95 -8.01 -33.98
N LEU A 162 -0.50 -6.77 -33.74
CA LEU A 162 -0.65 -5.61 -34.61
C LEU A 162 0.68 -5.33 -35.33
N LEU A 163 0.67 -5.19 -36.65
CA LEU A 163 1.91 -4.94 -37.40
C LEU A 163 2.22 -3.44 -37.54
N PRO A 164 3.51 -3.03 -37.41
CA PRO A 164 3.94 -1.64 -37.55
C PRO A 164 3.49 -0.93 -38.83
N HIS A 165 3.40 -1.64 -39.95
CA HIS A 165 3.07 -1.05 -41.25
C HIS A 165 1.57 -0.87 -41.47
N GLU A 166 0.72 -1.57 -40.71
CA GLU A 166 -0.73 -1.42 -40.80
C GLU A 166 -1.18 -0.15 -40.09
N ASN A 167 -0.62 0.08 -38.89
CA ASN A 167 -0.90 1.27 -38.09
C ASN A 167 0.39 1.77 -37.41
N PRO A 168 1.15 2.67 -38.07
CA PRO A 168 2.45 3.11 -37.59
C PRO A 168 2.43 3.78 -36.22
N GLU A 169 1.35 4.51 -35.93
CA GLU A 169 1.21 5.31 -34.71
C GLU A 169 0.61 4.54 -33.53
N LEU A 170 0.02 3.37 -33.77
CA LEU A 170 -0.64 2.59 -32.74
C LEU A 170 0.30 1.54 -32.11
N LEU A 171 0.18 1.37 -30.80
CA LEU A 171 0.82 0.29 -30.04
C LEU A 171 -0.16 -0.82 -29.69
N GLY A 172 -1.45 -0.52 -29.69
CA GLY A 172 -2.54 -1.44 -29.45
C GLY A 172 -3.82 -0.97 -30.13
N LEU A 173 -4.79 -1.87 -30.26
CA LEU A 173 -6.12 -1.60 -30.76
C LEU A 173 -7.12 -2.57 -30.15
N ASN A 174 -8.19 -2.05 -29.56
CA ASN A 174 -9.34 -2.84 -29.13
C ASN A 174 -10.49 -2.75 -30.13
N GLU A 175 -10.83 -3.88 -30.76
CA GLU A 175 -11.99 -4.02 -31.63
C GLU A 175 -13.20 -4.54 -30.85
N ASN A 176 -14.31 -3.81 -30.94
CA ASN A 176 -15.61 -4.20 -30.40
C ASN A 176 -15.57 -4.60 -28.91
N LYS A 177 -14.92 -3.78 -28.08
CA LYS A 177 -14.94 -3.90 -26.60
C LYS A 177 -14.51 -5.28 -26.12
N GLY A 178 -13.37 -5.76 -26.61
CA GLY A 178 -12.75 -7.01 -26.19
C GLY A 178 -13.05 -8.18 -27.13
N GLN A 179 -13.77 -8.00 -28.24
CA GLN A 179 -13.89 -9.08 -29.22
C GLN A 179 -12.50 -9.50 -29.72
N ARG A 180 -11.67 -8.52 -30.11
CA ARG A 180 -10.29 -8.72 -30.52
C ARG A 180 -9.43 -7.58 -30.00
N ILE A 181 -8.32 -7.91 -29.36
CA ILE A 181 -7.30 -6.92 -28.99
C ILE A 181 -6.04 -7.22 -29.79
N LEU A 182 -5.54 -6.21 -30.48
CA LEU A 182 -4.32 -6.27 -31.27
C LEU A 182 -3.22 -5.52 -30.52
N LEU A 183 -2.04 -6.11 -30.36
CA LEU A 183 -0.90 -5.50 -29.68
C LEU A 183 0.34 -5.51 -30.56
N ARG A 184 1.09 -4.41 -30.56
CA ARG A 184 2.40 -4.32 -31.20
C ARG A 184 3.45 -4.96 -30.31
N VAL A 185 3.65 -6.26 -30.50
CA VAL A 185 4.59 -7.05 -29.70
C VAL A 185 6.02 -7.07 -30.26
N ARG A 186 6.23 -6.69 -31.52
CA ARG A 186 7.56 -6.60 -32.14
C ARG A 186 8.12 -5.17 -32.10
N THR A 187 9.45 -5.08 -32.17
CA THR A 187 10.16 -3.82 -32.43
C THR A 187 9.85 -3.28 -33.82
N ASP A 188 10.12 -1.99 -34.04
CA ASP A 188 9.82 -1.32 -35.31
C ASP A 188 10.68 -1.86 -36.46
N GLY A 189 11.90 -2.31 -36.15
CA GLY A 189 12.79 -3.03 -37.07
C GLY A 189 12.40 -4.50 -37.28
N ALA A 190 11.38 -5.01 -36.59
CA ALA A 190 10.93 -6.40 -36.59
C ALA A 190 12.02 -7.44 -36.26
N ASP A 191 13.10 -7.00 -35.59
CA ASP A 191 14.27 -7.79 -35.21
C ASP A 191 14.17 -8.40 -33.80
N GLY A 192 13.17 -8.00 -33.02
CA GLY A 192 12.97 -8.49 -31.66
C GLY A 192 11.59 -8.22 -31.08
N MET A 193 11.40 -8.65 -29.83
CA MET A 193 10.17 -8.42 -29.06
C MET A 193 10.27 -7.13 -28.26
N ARG A 194 9.14 -6.43 -28.12
CA ARG A 194 9.01 -5.23 -27.30
C ARG A 194 9.11 -5.60 -25.81
N ASP A 195 9.55 -4.63 -25.00
CA ASP A 195 9.60 -4.77 -23.55
C ASP A 195 8.25 -5.21 -22.97
N TYR A 196 8.28 -6.26 -22.13
CA TYR A 196 7.08 -6.87 -21.55
C TYR A 196 6.27 -5.89 -20.70
N LYS A 197 6.95 -5.11 -19.86
CA LYS A 197 6.28 -4.16 -18.96
C LYS A 197 5.54 -3.08 -19.74
N THR A 198 6.16 -2.61 -20.82
CA THR A 198 5.57 -1.61 -21.72
C THR A 198 4.38 -2.20 -22.47
N THR A 199 4.50 -3.38 -23.06
CA THR A 199 3.38 -4.03 -23.77
C THR A 199 2.23 -4.38 -22.82
N ARG A 200 2.53 -4.78 -21.58
CA ARG A 200 1.51 -5.02 -20.55
C ARG A 200 0.71 -3.75 -20.23
N ARG A 201 1.37 -2.59 -20.12
CA ARG A 201 0.69 -1.30 -19.94
C ARG A 201 -0.22 -0.94 -21.12
N VAL A 202 0.23 -1.25 -22.35
CA VAL A 202 -0.61 -1.10 -23.55
C VAL A 202 -1.81 -2.03 -23.48
N LEU A 203 -1.65 -3.30 -23.11
CA LEU A 203 -2.79 -4.21 -22.91
C LEU A 203 -3.79 -3.67 -21.88
N VAL A 204 -3.34 -3.11 -20.76
CA VAL A 204 -4.23 -2.48 -19.77
C VAL A 204 -4.97 -1.28 -20.36
N HIS A 205 -4.30 -0.47 -21.19
CA HIS A 205 -4.94 0.62 -21.92
C HIS A 205 -6.03 0.09 -22.86
N GLU A 206 -5.74 -0.96 -23.63
CA GLU A 206 -6.73 -1.58 -24.51
C GLU A 206 -7.89 -2.19 -23.72
N LEU A 207 -7.66 -2.78 -22.55
CA LEU A 207 -8.74 -3.29 -21.70
C LEU A 207 -9.67 -2.17 -21.21
N ALA A 208 -9.15 -0.97 -20.92
CA ALA A 208 -9.99 0.17 -20.57
C ALA A 208 -10.97 0.56 -21.70
N HIS A 209 -10.60 0.29 -22.96
CA HIS A 209 -11.49 0.49 -24.11
C HIS A 209 -12.71 -0.45 -24.15
N ASN A 210 -12.79 -1.47 -23.28
CA ASN A 210 -14.00 -2.24 -23.08
C ASN A 210 -15.14 -1.37 -22.52
N GLU A 211 -14.82 -0.38 -21.70
CA GLU A 211 -15.80 0.52 -21.10
C GLU A 211 -15.91 1.85 -21.86
N ILE A 212 -14.77 2.47 -22.16
CA ILE A 212 -14.70 3.84 -22.70
C ILE A 212 -13.94 3.83 -24.03
N SER A 213 -14.64 4.10 -25.13
CA SER A 213 -14.07 3.99 -26.48
C SER A 213 -13.05 5.07 -26.83
N ASP A 214 -13.34 6.34 -26.53
CA ASP A 214 -12.41 7.44 -26.79
C ASP A 214 -11.47 7.69 -25.60
N HIS A 215 -10.69 8.79 -25.65
CA HIS A 215 -9.78 9.19 -24.56
C HIS A 215 -10.23 10.44 -23.78
N PRO A 216 -11.48 10.53 -23.25
CA PRO A 216 -11.88 11.62 -22.39
C PRO A 216 -11.20 11.49 -21.01
N PRO A 217 -11.33 12.49 -20.11
CA PRO A 217 -10.70 12.44 -18.78
C PRO A 217 -11.03 11.17 -17.98
N GLU A 218 -12.23 10.64 -18.13
CA GLU A 218 -12.71 9.41 -17.48
C GLU A 218 -11.89 8.19 -17.91
N PHE A 219 -11.50 8.11 -19.19
CA PHE A 219 -10.62 7.06 -19.68
C PHE A 219 -9.27 7.09 -18.97
N LYS A 220 -8.68 8.28 -18.79
CA LYS A 220 -7.38 8.42 -18.11
C LYS A 220 -7.46 7.98 -16.65
N ILE A 221 -8.59 8.27 -15.99
CA ILE A 221 -8.86 7.83 -14.61
C ILE A 221 -8.96 6.30 -14.57
N LEU A 222 -9.78 5.70 -15.44
CA LEU A 222 -9.94 4.25 -15.52
C LEU A 222 -8.61 3.55 -15.84
N ASN A 223 -7.89 3.97 -16.88
CA ASN A 223 -6.61 3.39 -17.24
C ASN A 223 -5.58 3.51 -16.09
N SER A 224 -5.54 4.65 -15.39
CA SER A 224 -4.69 4.79 -14.20
C SER A 224 -5.12 3.88 -13.06
N GLN A 225 -6.42 3.66 -12.88
CA GLN A 225 -6.96 2.76 -11.86
C GLN A 225 -6.55 1.31 -12.17
N LEU A 226 -6.80 0.83 -13.40
CA LEU A 226 -6.43 -0.53 -13.79
C LEU A 226 -4.93 -0.80 -13.64
N ASN A 227 -4.08 0.16 -14.02
CA ASN A 227 -2.63 0.03 -13.80
C ASN A 227 -2.26 -0.05 -12.31
N ARG A 228 -2.91 0.73 -11.44
CA ARG A 228 -2.69 0.63 -9.98
C ARG A 228 -3.15 -0.71 -9.42
N GLU A 229 -4.22 -1.29 -9.95
CA GLU A 229 -4.69 -2.62 -9.53
C GLU A 229 -3.70 -3.72 -9.93
N VAL A 230 -3.11 -3.62 -11.13
CA VAL A 230 -1.98 -4.49 -11.54
C VAL A 230 -0.81 -4.36 -10.57
N ASP A 231 -0.33 -3.13 -10.32
CA ASP A 231 0.81 -2.89 -9.43
C ASP A 231 0.51 -3.38 -7.99
N ALA A 232 -0.69 -3.11 -7.47
CA ALA A 232 -1.12 -3.57 -6.15
C ALA A 232 -1.18 -5.10 -6.04
N TYR A 233 -1.62 -5.79 -7.10
CA TYR A 233 -1.60 -7.25 -7.14
C TYR A 233 -0.17 -7.80 -7.09
N GLU A 234 0.76 -7.21 -7.85
CA GLU A 234 2.17 -7.60 -7.85
C GLU A 234 2.83 -7.39 -6.48
N GLU A 235 2.56 -6.24 -5.85
CA GLU A 235 3.03 -5.94 -4.50
C GLU A 235 2.46 -6.90 -3.46
N ALA A 236 1.16 -7.21 -3.53
CA ALA A 236 0.52 -8.15 -2.63
C ALA A 236 1.10 -9.56 -2.78
N ARG A 237 1.37 -9.98 -4.01
CA ARG A 237 2.00 -11.27 -4.30
C ARG A 237 3.43 -11.35 -3.79
N THR A 238 4.21 -10.28 -3.96
CA THR A 238 5.60 -10.19 -3.47
C THR A 238 5.65 -10.19 -1.94
N ARG A 239 4.75 -9.45 -1.28
CA ARG A 239 4.64 -9.43 0.19
C ARG A 239 4.11 -10.74 0.77
N GLY A 240 3.14 -11.37 0.10
CA GLY A 240 2.56 -12.66 0.51
C GLY A 240 3.46 -13.86 0.27
N ALA A 241 4.43 -13.77 -0.66
CA ALA A 241 5.39 -14.84 -0.95
C ALA A 241 6.41 -15.09 0.18
N HIS A 242 6.46 -14.24 1.22
CA HIS A 242 7.36 -14.40 2.36
C HIS A 242 6.85 -15.32 3.49
N VAL A 243 5.66 -15.93 3.38
CA VAL A 243 5.10 -16.83 4.40
C VAL A 243 5.10 -18.28 3.93
N LEU A 244 6.30 -18.85 3.81
CA LEU A 244 6.54 -20.29 3.81
C LEU A 244 7.80 -20.57 4.62
N SER A 245 7.80 -20.22 5.92
CA SER A 245 8.70 -20.88 6.86
C SER A 245 8.06 -22.19 7.30
N SER A 246 8.58 -23.28 6.75
CA SER A 246 8.45 -24.62 7.28
C SER A 246 9.19 -24.69 8.62
N GLN A 247 8.53 -24.34 9.71
CA GLN A 247 8.95 -24.78 11.05
C GLN A 247 7.89 -25.72 11.62
N PRO A 248 8.30 -26.84 12.24
CA PRO A 248 7.37 -27.74 12.89
C PRO A 248 6.71 -26.97 14.03
N MET A 249 5.38 -26.99 14.02
CA MET A 249 4.56 -26.54 15.13
C MET A 249 5.06 -27.20 16.42
N TYR A 250 5.21 -26.37 17.45
CA TYR A 250 5.43 -26.79 18.84
C TYR A 250 4.48 -27.93 19.21
N ASP A 251 5.07 -29.11 19.46
CA ASP A 251 4.40 -30.26 20.08
C ASP A 251 4.59 -30.12 21.60
N PRO A 252 3.55 -29.78 22.38
CA PRO A 252 3.65 -29.79 23.83
C PRO A 252 3.69 -31.25 24.27
N GLY A 253 4.92 -31.78 24.41
CA GLY A 253 5.16 -33.10 24.94
C GLY A 253 4.39 -33.34 26.24
N ASP A 254 3.70 -34.47 26.23
CA ASP A 254 3.00 -35.15 27.31
C ASP A 254 3.48 -34.78 28.72
N VAL A 255 2.63 -34.04 29.44
CA VAL A 255 2.61 -34.02 30.90
C VAL A 255 1.44 -34.89 31.37
N ASP A 256 1.65 -36.21 31.37
CA ASP A 256 0.85 -37.13 32.17
C ASP A 256 1.69 -37.56 33.39
N GLU A 257 1.75 -36.67 34.37
CA GLU A 257 1.99 -37.04 35.77
C GLU A 257 0.70 -37.69 36.31
N GLU A 258 0.54 -39.01 36.19
CA GLU A 258 -0.26 -39.84 37.11
C GLU A 258 -0.27 -41.32 36.70
N ARG A 259 0.75 -42.09 37.13
CA ARG A 259 0.58 -43.54 37.39
C ARG A 259 1.62 -44.11 38.37
N GLU A 260 1.85 -43.41 39.47
CA GLU A 260 2.55 -43.91 40.68
C GLU A 260 1.59 -44.73 41.57
N GLU A 261 0.79 -45.68 41.03
CA GLU A 261 -0.11 -46.51 41.87
C GLU A 261 -0.29 -47.98 41.43
N ARG A 262 0.61 -48.54 40.61
CA ARG A 262 0.52 -49.97 40.25
C ARG A 262 1.82 -50.78 40.32
N ARG A 263 2.64 -50.51 41.33
CA ARG A 263 3.76 -51.40 41.71
C ARG A 263 3.85 -51.70 43.21
N ILE A 264 2.68 -51.91 43.84
CA ILE A 264 2.57 -52.88 44.93
C ILE A 264 1.73 -54.04 44.40
N ARG A 265 2.42 -55.01 43.80
CA ARG A 265 2.11 -56.45 43.81
C ARG A 265 3.28 -57.21 43.23
#